data_AF-A0A538AKA7-F1
#
_entry.id   AF-A0A538AKA7-F1
#
_cell.length_a   1.000
_cell.length_b   1.000
_cell.length_c   1.000
_cell.angle_alpha   90.00
_cell.angle_beta   90.00
_cell.angle_gamma   90.00
#
_symmetry.space_group_name_H-M   'P 1'
#
loop_
_entity.id
_entity.type
_entity.pdbx_description
1 polymer ?
#
loop_
_entity_poly.entity_id
_entity_poly.type
_entity_poly.pdbx_seq_one_letter_code
_entity_poly.pdbx_strand_id
1 'polypeptide(L)'
;MSAIAGALSSRRFISLLPWFAGAILVAGLVTFLIVFFGNTSKVEPINKAAGPPVRSVDQRTVPLDPKISRLANQFMRIAVGGKDAVKAYEISGPGIRQGMTLAQWKRDWSNPDVGVPIIPYPIDKVSASPFRIDYSYPKQALLEVALLPKKGAGIKAQIFFIGFKKLGGANGHWVVNYWAPHNSIATPSQ
;
A
#
# COMPACT_ATOMS: atom_id res chain seq x y z
N MET A 1 -39.24 19.82 54.15
CA MET A 1 -38.00 20.48 53.71
C MET A 1 -36.84 19.86 54.50
N SER A 2 -35.67 19.63 53.88
CA SER A 2 -34.42 19.09 54.51
C SER A 2 -34.04 17.61 54.26
N ALA A 3 -34.17 17.12 53.03
CA ALA A 3 -33.43 15.93 52.57
C ALA A 3 -32.62 16.17 51.27
N ILE A 4 -32.89 17.26 50.55
CA ILE A 4 -32.22 17.61 49.29
C ILE A 4 -30.92 18.41 49.54
N ALA A 5 -30.73 18.97 50.75
CA ALA A 5 -29.55 19.78 51.07
C ALA A 5 -28.29 18.95 51.46
N GLY A 6 -28.43 17.67 51.81
CA GLY A 6 -27.30 16.84 52.29
C GLY A 6 -26.53 16.10 51.20
N ALA A 7 -27.13 15.86 50.03
CA ALA A 7 -26.50 15.12 48.94
C ALA A 7 -25.44 15.93 48.17
N LEU A 8 -25.45 17.26 48.32
CA LEU A 8 -24.53 18.18 47.66
C LEU A 8 -23.25 18.50 48.47
N SER A 9 -23.10 17.92 49.67
CA SER A 9 -21.97 18.19 50.59
C SER A 9 -21.06 16.97 50.84
N SER A 10 -20.94 16.04 49.89
CA SER A 10 -19.95 14.97 50.01
C SER A 10 -18.61 15.41 49.39
N ARG A 11 -17.51 15.31 50.15
CA ARG A 11 -16.13 15.61 49.70
C ARG A 11 -15.76 14.91 48.38
N ARG A 12 -16.39 13.77 48.08
CA ARG A 12 -16.15 12.98 46.87
C ARG A 12 -16.78 13.58 45.61
N PHE A 13 -17.93 14.25 45.73
CA PHE A 13 -18.59 14.91 44.59
C PHE A 13 -17.84 16.19 44.19
N ILE A 14 -17.34 16.94 45.18
CA ILE A 14 -16.51 18.14 44.95
C ILE A 14 -15.16 17.78 44.32
N SER A 15 -14.56 16.63 44.68
CA SER A 15 -13.29 16.19 44.09
C SER A 15 -13.41 15.67 42.65
N LEU A 16 -14.60 15.24 42.23
CA LEU A 16 -14.84 14.73 40.86
C LEU A 16 -15.24 15.85 39.89
N LEU A 17 -15.78 16.96 40.40
CA LEU A 17 -16.15 18.13 39.61
C LEU A 17 -15.01 18.67 38.71
N PRO A 18 -13.75 18.85 39.18
CA PRO A 18 -12.67 19.29 38.31
C PRO A 18 -12.28 18.26 37.25
N TRP A 19 -12.45 16.97 37.53
CA TRP A 19 -12.20 15.90 36.56
C TRP A 19 -13.24 15.88 35.44
N PHE A 20 -14.53 16.04 35.77
CA PHE A 20 -15.58 16.18 34.76
C PHE A 20 -15.42 17.44 33.92
N ALA A 21 -15.09 18.57 34.56
CA ALA A 21 -14.80 19.82 33.83
C ALA A 21 -13.58 19.67 32.91
N GLY A 22 -12.52 19.01 33.37
CA GLY A 22 -11.34 18.71 32.56
C GLY A 22 -11.65 17.80 31.37
N ALA A 23 -12.44 16.75 31.57
CA ALA A 23 -12.84 15.84 30.49
C ALA A 23 -13.67 16.56 29.41
N ILE A 24 -14.61 17.42 29.81
CA ILE A 24 -15.42 18.22 28.87
C ILE A 24 -14.54 19.21 28.11
N LEU A 25 -13.60 19.87 28.78
CA LEU A 25 -12.66 20.80 28.14
C LEU A 25 -11.81 20.09 27.08
N VAL A 26 -11.26 18.91 27.40
CA VAL A 26 -10.45 18.13 26.46
C VAL A 26 -11.29 17.66 25.28
N ALA A 27 -12.52 17.16 25.52
CA ALA A 27 -13.42 16.76 24.45
C ALA A 27 -13.79 17.93 23.52
N GLY A 28 -14.05 19.11 24.09
CA GLY A 28 -14.31 20.34 23.33
C GLY A 28 -13.10 20.77 22.50
N LEU A 29 -11.90 20.73 23.07
CA LEU A 29 -10.66 21.09 22.38
C LEU A 29 -10.36 20.13 21.21
N VAL A 30 -10.50 18.81 21.43
CA VAL A 30 -10.31 17.81 20.37
C VAL A 30 -11.32 18.02 19.24
N THR A 31 -12.59 18.27 19.58
CA THR A 31 -13.63 18.55 18.58
C THR A 31 -13.33 19.83 17.79
N PHE A 32 -12.91 20.90 18.48
CA PHE A 32 -12.50 22.16 17.86
C PHE A 32 -11.33 21.96 16.89
N LEU A 33 -10.30 21.19 17.31
CA LEU A 33 -9.15 20.89 16.46
C LEU A 33 -9.53 20.08 15.23
N ILE A 34 -10.42 19.07 15.35
CA ILE A 34 -10.90 18.28 14.22
C ILE A 34 -11.72 19.14 13.25
N VAL A 35 -12.60 20.01 13.74
CA VAL A 35 -13.47 20.83 12.88
C VAL A 35 -12.68 21.94 12.18
N PHE A 36 -11.81 22.65 12.90
CA PHE A 36 -11.10 23.80 12.34
C PHE A 36 -9.77 23.45 11.65
N PHE A 37 -9.13 22.34 12.01
CA PHE A 37 -7.84 21.94 11.44
C PHE A 37 -7.86 20.55 10.77
N GLY A 38 -8.96 19.80 10.87
CA GLY A 38 -9.01 18.39 10.46
C GLY A 38 -9.13 18.11 8.96
N ASN A 39 -9.10 19.11 8.08
CA ASN A 39 -8.87 18.85 6.66
C ASN A 39 -8.42 20.12 5.91
N THR A 40 -7.11 20.39 5.91
CA THR A 40 -6.52 21.50 5.13
C THR A 40 -6.12 21.10 3.71
N SER A 41 -6.44 19.87 3.30
CA SER A 41 -6.28 19.43 1.91
C SER A 41 -7.31 20.15 1.04
N LYS A 42 -6.87 21.20 0.33
CA LYS A 42 -7.62 21.73 -0.81
C LYS A 42 -7.72 20.62 -1.85
N VAL A 43 -8.87 19.98 -1.95
CA VAL A 43 -9.20 19.18 -3.13
C VAL A 43 -9.39 20.19 -4.24
N GLU A 44 -8.36 20.42 -5.03
CA GLU A 44 -8.55 21.16 -6.28
C GLU A 44 -9.60 20.39 -7.08
N PRO A 45 -10.70 21.03 -7.51
CA PRO A 45 -11.56 20.41 -8.51
C PRO A 45 -10.66 20.02 -9.68
N ILE A 46 -10.90 18.85 -10.26
CA ILE A 46 -10.29 18.42 -11.52
C ILE A 46 -10.85 19.33 -12.63
N ASN A 47 -10.49 20.60 -12.58
CA ASN A 47 -10.65 21.52 -13.68
C ASN A 47 -9.69 20.97 -14.74
N LYS A 48 -10.26 20.54 -15.87
CA LYS A 48 -9.52 20.15 -17.08
C LYS A 48 -8.34 21.11 -17.22
N ALA A 49 -7.12 20.57 -17.11
CA ALA A 49 -5.91 21.38 -17.23
C ALA A 49 -6.05 22.26 -18.48
N ALA A 50 -5.89 23.58 -18.31
CA ALA A 50 -5.96 24.52 -19.43
C ALA A 50 -4.76 24.25 -20.34
N GLY A 51 -5.02 23.60 -21.46
CA GLY A 51 -4.01 23.23 -22.45
C GLY A 51 -4.58 22.23 -23.46
N PRO A 52 -3.99 22.12 -24.67
CA PRO A 52 -4.35 21.06 -25.58
C PRO A 52 -4.17 19.70 -24.88
N PRO A 53 -5.03 18.71 -25.12
CA PRO A 53 -4.88 17.40 -24.54
C PRO A 53 -3.48 16.88 -24.85
N VAL A 54 -2.69 16.62 -23.81
CA VAL A 54 -1.39 15.98 -23.97
C VAL A 54 -1.68 14.59 -24.52
N ARG A 55 -1.42 14.39 -25.81
CA ARG A 55 -1.53 13.07 -26.42
C ARG A 55 -0.53 12.18 -25.71
N SER A 56 -1.01 11.13 -25.05
CA SER A 56 -0.14 10.07 -24.55
C SER A 56 0.70 9.61 -25.74
N VAL A 57 2.02 9.78 -25.66
CA VAL A 57 2.92 9.25 -26.69
C VAL A 57 2.75 7.74 -26.64
N ASP A 58 2.11 7.16 -27.66
CA ASP A 58 1.97 5.73 -27.79
C ASP A 58 3.37 5.12 -27.80
N GLN A 59 3.73 4.47 -26.70
CA GLN A 59 5.02 3.83 -26.60
C GLN A 59 5.02 2.63 -27.54
N ARG A 60 6.10 2.46 -28.30
CA ARG A 60 6.25 1.30 -29.17
C ARG A 60 6.21 0.02 -28.33
N THR A 61 5.17 -0.78 -28.53
CA THR A 61 5.08 -2.13 -27.96
C THR A 61 6.22 -3.00 -28.51
N VAL A 62 6.87 -3.73 -27.63
CA VAL A 62 7.93 -4.68 -27.96
C VAL A 62 7.60 -6.05 -27.36
N PRO A 63 8.18 -7.15 -27.88
CA PRO A 63 8.10 -8.44 -27.22
C PRO A 63 8.64 -8.36 -25.78
N LEU A 64 8.05 -9.13 -24.87
CA LEU A 64 8.49 -9.18 -23.47
C LEU A 64 9.90 -9.75 -23.37
N ASP A 65 10.81 -9.03 -22.71
CA ASP A 65 12.16 -9.53 -22.42
C ASP A 65 12.07 -10.77 -21.51
N PRO A 66 12.65 -11.93 -21.90
CA PRO A 66 12.61 -13.15 -21.08
C PRO A 66 13.19 -13.00 -19.66
N LYS A 67 14.03 -11.98 -19.43
CA LYS A 67 14.54 -11.65 -18.08
C LYS A 67 13.43 -11.21 -17.14
N ILE A 68 12.35 -10.61 -17.66
CA ILE A 68 11.22 -10.13 -16.87
C ILE A 68 10.48 -11.31 -16.21
N SER A 69 10.16 -12.37 -16.97
CA SER A 69 9.47 -13.53 -16.41
C SER A 69 10.30 -14.24 -15.32
N ARG A 70 11.62 -14.33 -15.51
CA ARG A 70 12.53 -14.85 -14.47
C ARG A 70 12.55 -13.98 -13.22
N LEU A 71 12.63 -12.66 -13.41
CA LEU A 71 12.62 -11.68 -12.34
C LEU A 71 11.28 -11.70 -11.58
N ALA A 72 10.15 -11.85 -12.27
CA ALA A 72 8.83 -11.99 -11.67
C ALA A 72 8.77 -13.19 -10.71
N ASN A 73 9.19 -14.36 -11.18
CA ASN A 73 9.25 -15.58 -10.38
C ASN A 73 10.20 -15.44 -9.18
N GLN A 74 11.34 -14.79 -9.37
CA GLN A 74 12.29 -14.51 -8.30
C GLN A 74 11.70 -13.56 -7.26
N PHE A 75 11.03 -12.48 -7.69
CA PHE A 75 10.38 -11.52 -6.81
C PHE A 75 9.26 -12.15 -6.00
N MET A 76 8.41 -12.98 -6.63
CA MET A 76 7.39 -13.72 -5.89
C MET A 76 8.01 -14.60 -4.80
N ARG A 77 8.99 -15.44 -5.15
CA ARG A 77 9.60 -16.35 -4.18
C ARG A 77 10.38 -15.64 -3.07
N ILE A 78 11.18 -14.64 -3.42
CA ILE A 78 12.10 -13.97 -2.49
C ILE A 78 11.37 -12.90 -1.68
N ALA A 79 10.64 -12.03 -2.37
CA ALA A 79 10.10 -10.81 -1.79
C ALA A 79 8.69 -11.05 -1.23
N VAL A 80 7.74 -11.46 -2.09
CA VAL A 80 6.34 -11.72 -1.68
C VAL A 80 6.24 -12.90 -0.71
N GLY A 81 7.07 -13.93 -0.93
CA GLY A 81 7.18 -15.09 -0.06
C GLY A 81 8.06 -14.89 1.19
N GLY A 82 8.61 -13.69 1.40
CA GLY A 82 9.28 -13.34 2.65
C GLY A 82 10.64 -14.01 2.92
N LYS A 83 11.37 -14.47 1.89
CA LYS A 83 12.54 -15.36 2.08
C LYS A 83 13.86 -14.66 2.39
N ASP A 84 14.15 -13.52 1.76
CA ASP A 84 15.44 -12.83 1.90
C ASP A 84 15.27 -11.33 1.70
N ALA A 85 15.41 -10.58 2.79
CA ALA A 85 15.21 -9.13 2.81
C ALA A 85 16.22 -8.38 1.91
N VAL A 86 17.48 -8.84 1.85
CA VAL A 86 18.54 -8.17 1.09
C VAL A 86 18.29 -8.34 -0.39
N LYS A 87 18.06 -9.58 -0.83
CA LYS A 87 17.75 -9.85 -2.23
C LYS A 87 16.43 -9.23 -2.65
N ALA A 88 15.42 -9.21 -1.78
CA ALA A 88 14.16 -8.51 -2.03
C ALA A 88 14.39 -7.02 -2.28
N TYR A 89 15.23 -6.37 -1.48
CA TYR A 89 15.62 -4.97 -1.70
C TYR A 89 16.31 -4.81 -3.06
N GLU A 90 17.33 -5.63 -3.37
CA GLU A 90 18.12 -5.55 -4.60
C GLU A 90 17.29 -5.64 -5.88
N ILE A 91 16.33 -6.57 -5.93
CA ILE A 91 15.47 -6.76 -7.12
C ILE A 91 14.30 -5.77 -7.18
N SER A 92 14.03 -5.06 -6.09
CA SER A 92 13.01 -4.01 -6.02
C SER A 92 13.56 -2.70 -6.58
N GLY A 93 12.77 -2.03 -7.42
CA GLY A 93 13.07 -0.71 -7.95
C GLY A 93 12.67 0.41 -7.00
N PRO A 94 13.02 1.67 -7.34
CA PRO A 94 12.69 2.85 -6.53
C PRO A 94 11.21 2.98 -6.17
N GLY A 95 10.30 2.56 -7.06
CA GLY A 95 8.85 2.61 -6.82
C GLY A 95 8.37 1.72 -5.67
N ILE A 96 9.03 0.58 -5.44
CA ILE A 96 8.77 -0.30 -4.30
C ILE A 96 9.59 0.12 -3.08
N ARG A 97 10.85 0.51 -3.28
CA ARG A 97 11.74 0.91 -2.17
C ARG A 97 11.28 2.19 -1.47
N GLN A 98 10.57 3.08 -2.16
CA GLN A 98 10.03 4.32 -1.61
C GLN A 98 11.07 5.16 -0.83
N GLY A 99 12.32 5.15 -1.28
CA GLY A 99 13.43 5.87 -0.63
C GLY A 99 14.01 5.21 0.62
N MET A 100 13.49 4.07 1.07
CA MET A 100 14.07 3.31 2.18
C MET A 100 15.51 2.91 1.85
N THR A 101 16.42 3.06 2.82
CA THR A 101 17.76 2.49 2.73
C THR A 101 17.73 0.98 2.94
N LEU A 102 18.77 0.25 2.52
CA LEU A 102 18.87 -1.19 2.81
C LEU A 102 18.84 -1.48 4.31
N ALA A 103 19.48 -0.65 5.14
CA ALA A 103 19.47 -0.82 6.59
C ALA A 103 18.06 -0.67 7.17
N GLN A 104 17.32 0.36 6.73
CA GLN A 104 15.92 0.56 7.09
C GLN A 104 15.04 -0.61 6.63
N TRP A 105 15.19 -1.01 5.38
CA TRP A 105 14.45 -2.13 4.81
C TRP A 105 14.63 -3.43 5.60
N LYS A 106 15.88 -3.80 5.93
CA LYS A 106 16.17 -5.01 6.72
C LYS A 106 15.54 -4.98 8.10
N ARG A 107 15.56 -3.82 8.76
CA ARG A 107 14.95 -3.63 10.07
C ARG A 107 13.43 -3.77 10.01
N ASP A 108 12.82 -3.17 9.00
CA ASP A 108 11.36 -3.08 8.90
C ASP A 108 10.74 -4.34 8.22
N TRP A 109 11.54 -5.14 7.50
CA TRP A 109 11.12 -6.35 6.76
C TRP A 109 10.27 -7.34 7.56
N SER A 110 10.65 -7.61 8.80
CA SER A 110 9.95 -8.56 9.68
C SER A 110 9.09 -7.88 10.73
N ASN A 111 8.96 -6.55 10.68
CA ASN A 111 8.17 -5.78 11.64
C ASN A 111 6.71 -5.68 11.13
N PRO A 112 5.72 -6.27 11.80
CA PRO A 112 4.33 -6.22 11.35
C PRO A 112 3.69 -4.84 11.45
N ASP A 113 4.18 -3.96 12.33
CA ASP A 113 3.62 -2.63 12.57
C ASP A 113 4.05 -1.61 11.51
N VAL A 114 5.23 -1.83 10.90
CA VAL A 114 5.83 -0.93 9.90
C VAL A 114 5.90 -1.61 8.53
N GLY A 115 6.53 -2.78 8.48
CA GLY A 115 6.71 -3.57 7.27
C GLY A 115 7.57 -2.88 6.20
N VAL A 116 7.64 -3.54 5.05
CA VAL A 116 8.10 -2.93 3.80
C VAL A 116 6.93 -2.80 2.82
N PRO A 117 7.00 -1.94 1.79
CA PRO A 117 5.93 -1.73 0.81
C PRO A 117 5.70 -2.92 -0.16
N ILE A 118 5.73 -4.15 0.33
CA ILE A 118 5.46 -5.38 -0.41
C ILE A 118 4.39 -6.14 0.35
N ILE A 119 3.24 -6.30 -0.28
CA ILE A 119 2.15 -7.10 0.27
C ILE A 119 2.57 -8.58 0.20
N PRO A 120 2.71 -9.26 1.34
CA PRO A 120 3.12 -10.66 1.37
C PRO A 120 1.98 -11.57 0.90
N TYR A 121 2.35 -12.73 0.37
CA TYR A 121 1.42 -13.80 0.03
C TYR A 121 2.09 -15.16 0.27
N PRO A 122 1.39 -16.18 0.80
CA PRO A 122 1.98 -17.50 1.07
C PRO A 122 2.25 -18.27 -0.23
N ILE A 123 3.37 -17.99 -0.89
CA ILE A 123 3.75 -18.57 -2.19
C ILE A 123 3.94 -20.09 -2.13
N ASP A 124 4.29 -20.65 -0.99
CA ASP A 124 4.38 -22.10 -0.75
C ASP A 124 3.02 -22.82 -0.88
N LYS A 125 1.92 -22.08 -0.71
CA LYS A 125 0.53 -22.55 -0.87
C LYS A 125 -0.04 -22.31 -2.27
N VAL A 126 0.72 -21.72 -3.19
CA VAL A 126 0.32 -21.50 -4.59
C VAL A 126 0.58 -22.77 -5.40
N SER A 127 -0.38 -23.14 -6.26
CA SER A 127 -0.26 -24.24 -7.22
C SER A 127 0.18 -23.76 -8.59
N ALA A 128 -0.30 -22.58 -9.01
CA ALA A 128 0.05 -21.96 -10.29
C ALA A 128 0.03 -20.43 -10.18
N SER A 129 0.93 -19.80 -10.94
CA SER A 129 1.04 -18.35 -11.03
C SER A 129 1.11 -17.87 -12.50
N PRO A 130 0.03 -18.05 -13.30
CA PRO A 130 0.05 -17.63 -14.70
C PRO A 130 0.17 -16.10 -14.81
N PHE A 131 0.87 -15.67 -15.87
CA PHE A 131 1.04 -14.25 -16.19
C PHE A 131 0.20 -13.85 -17.39
N ARG A 132 -0.40 -12.66 -17.33
CA ARG A 132 -0.98 -11.95 -18.48
C ARG A 132 -0.17 -10.69 -18.72
N ILE A 133 0.21 -10.42 -19.97
CA ILE A 133 0.90 -9.18 -20.34
C ILE A 133 -0.15 -8.09 -20.48
N ASP A 134 -0.01 -6.99 -19.75
CA ASP A 134 -0.81 -5.78 -19.93
C ASP A 134 -0.14 -4.90 -21.01
N TYR A 135 1.09 -4.47 -20.73
CA TYR A 135 1.93 -3.80 -21.72
C TYR A 135 3.39 -4.21 -21.62
N SER A 136 4.11 -4.05 -22.73
CA SER A 136 5.57 -4.24 -22.78
C SER A 136 6.21 -3.20 -23.70
N TYR A 137 7.10 -2.41 -23.12
CA TYR A 137 7.82 -1.32 -23.75
C TYR A 137 9.34 -1.48 -23.51
N PRO A 138 10.21 -0.79 -24.27
CA PRO A 138 11.66 -0.99 -24.19
C PRO A 138 12.28 -0.80 -22.79
N LYS A 139 11.66 0.00 -21.92
CA LYS A 139 12.18 0.35 -20.58
C LYS A 139 11.21 0.05 -19.44
N GLN A 140 10.02 -0.44 -19.74
CA GLN A 140 8.99 -0.75 -18.75
C GLN A 140 8.05 -1.82 -19.25
N ALA A 141 7.53 -2.64 -18.34
CA ALA A 141 6.50 -3.62 -18.65
C ALA A 141 5.56 -3.75 -17.45
N LEU A 142 4.33 -4.16 -17.69
CA LEU A 142 3.37 -4.48 -16.66
C LEU A 142 2.75 -5.83 -16.99
N LEU A 143 2.77 -6.71 -16.00
CA LEU A 143 2.12 -8.00 -16.05
C LEU A 143 1.07 -8.06 -14.97
N GLU A 144 0.03 -8.85 -15.20
CA GLU A 144 -0.81 -9.38 -14.15
C GLU A 144 -0.36 -10.78 -13.79
N VAL A 145 -0.38 -11.10 -12.51
CA VAL A 145 -0.14 -12.45 -12.01
C VAL A 145 -1.31 -12.90 -11.16
N ALA A 146 -1.88 -14.05 -11.50
CA ALA A 146 -2.90 -14.69 -10.68
C ALA A 146 -2.22 -15.69 -9.73
N LEU A 147 -2.36 -15.50 -8.42
CA LEU A 147 -1.83 -16.42 -7.40
C LEU A 147 -2.92 -17.45 -7.06
N LEU A 148 -2.89 -18.60 -7.74
CA LEU A 148 -3.89 -19.65 -7.58
C LEU A 148 -3.47 -20.60 -6.45
N PRO A 149 -4.27 -20.75 -5.39
CA PRO A 149 -3.91 -21.62 -4.27
C PRO A 149 -4.01 -23.10 -4.64
N LYS A 150 -3.30 -23.94 -3.88
CA LYS A 150 -3.53 -25.39 -3.86
C LYS A 150 -4.93 -25.68 -3.33
N LYS A 151 -5.57 -26.75 -3.84
CA LYS A 151 -6.87 -27.20 -3.35
C LYS A 151 -6.79 -27.45 -1.83
N GLY A 152 -7.71 -26.87 -1.06
CA GLY A 152 -7.76 -27.01 0.39
C GLY A 152 -6.74 -26.17 1.19
N ALA A 153 -5.99 -25.25 0.56
CA ALA A 153 -4.95 -24.47 1.25
C ALA A 153 -5.48 -23.39 2.22
N GLY A 154 -6.79 -23.15 2.25
CA GLY A 154 -7.44 -22.18 3.16
C GLY A 154 -7.13 -20.71 2.87
N ILE A 155 -6.65 -20.39 1.67
CA ILE A 155 -6.35 -19.01 1.23
C ILE A 155 -7.09 -18.70 -0.06
N LYS A 156 -7.43 -17.43 -0.29
CA LYS A 156 -8.16 -16.98 -1.49
C LYS A 156 -7.19 -16.72 -2.64
N ALA A 157 -7.60 -17.04 -3.86
CA ALA A 157 -6.88 -16.60 -5.04
C ALA A 157 -6.87 -15.06 -5.12
N GLN A 158 -5.77 -14.50 -5.58
CA GLN A 158 -5.59 -13.06 -5.70
C GLN A 158 -4.84 -12.73 -6.99
N ILE A 159 -5.27 -11.68 -7.68
CA ILE A 159 -4.55 -11.13 -8.83
C ILE A 159 -3.77 -9.91 -8.37
N PHE A 160 -2.54 -9.77 -8.85
CA PHE A 160 -1.68 -8.63 -8.61
C PHE A 160 -1.16 -8.08 -9.94
N PHE A 161 -0.99 -6.77 -9.97
CA PHE A 161 -0.12 -6.13 -10.94
C PHE A 161 1.33 -6.21 -10.49
N ILE A 162 2.21 -6.60 -11.41
CA ILE A 162 3.66 -6.59 -11.23
C ILE A 162 4.30 -5.79 -12.36
N GLY A 163 4.83 -4.62 -12.01
CA GLY A 163 5.45 -3.70 -12.96
C GLY A 163 6.96 -3.72 -12.90
N PHE A 164 7.58 -3.53 -14.05
CA PHE A 164 9.02 -3.61 -14.25
C PHE A 164 9.56 -2.31 -14.83
N LYS A 165 10.77 -1.93 -14.43
CA LYS A 165 11.48 -0.79 -14.97
C LYS A 165 12.92 -1.17 -15.29
N LYS A 166 13.46 -0.67 -16.40
CA LYS A 166 14.86 -0.84 -16.77
C LYS A 166 15.68 0.34 -16.23
N LEU A 167 16.61 0.07 -15.31
CA LEU A 167 17.51 1.08 -14.72
C LEU A 167 18.87 1.05 -15.40
N GLY A 168 19.46 2.22 -15.70
CA GLY A 168 20.77 2.30 -16.37
C GLY A 168 20.73 2.38 -17.91
N GLY A 169 19.60 2.79 -18.49
CA GLY A 169 19.50 3.04 -19.93
C GLY A 169 19.45 1.76 -20.79
N ALA A 170 20.06 1.79 -21.98
CA ALA A 170 19.97 0.70 -22.97
C ALA A 170 20.58 -0.61 -22.44
N ASN A 171 21.72 -0.53 -21.74
CA ASN A 171 22.41 -1.66 -21.11
C ASN A 171 21.99 -1.87 -19.64
N GLY A 172 20.86 -1.28 -19.26
CA GLY A 172 20.33 -1.36 -17.91
C GLY A 172 19.87 -2.76 -17.49
N HIS A 173 19.65 -2.92 -16.19
CA HIS A 173 19.05 -4.12 -15.61
C HIS A 173 17.57 -3.87 -15.30
N TRP A 174 16.78 -4.94 -15.33
CA TRP A 174 15.38 -4.90 -14.95
C TRP A 174 15.23 -5.00 -13.43
N VAL A 175 14.31 -4.23 -12.87
CA VAL A 175 13.87 -4.31 -11.47
C VAL A 175 12.35 -4.34 -11.41
N VAL A 176 11.80 -4.91 -10.34
CA VAL A 176 10.36 -4.85 -10.06
C VAL A 176 10.07 -3.51 -9.41
N ASN A 177 9.33 -2.65 -10.10
CA ASN A 177 9.10 -1.27 -9.68
C ASN A 177 7.66 -1.02 -9.22
N TYR A 178 6.78 -2.01 -9.30
CA TYR A 178 5.40 -1.93 -8.85
C TYR A 178 4.86 -3.30 -8.44
N TRP A 179 4.14 -3.34 -7.33
CA TRP A 179 3.45 -4.51 -6.81
C TRP A 179 2.20 -4.06 -6.05
N ALA A 180 1.01 -4.39 -6.56
CA ALA A 180 -0.24 -4.04 -5.94
C ALA A 180 -1.35 -5.02 -6.33
N PRO A 181 -2.37 -5.24 -5.48
CA PRO A 181 -3.51 -6.06 -5.85
C PRO A 181 -4.17 -5.47 -7.09
N HIS A 182 -4.60 -6.34 -8.01
CA HIS A 182 -5.51 -5.95 -9.06
C HIS A 182 -6.92 -5.95 -8.45
N ASN A 183 -7.35 -4.78 -7.98
CA ASN A 183 -8.73 -4.52 -7.61
C ASN A 183 -9.51 -4.19 -8.89
N SER A 184 -10.38 -5.11 -9.31
CA SER A 184 -11.46 -4.75 -10.22
C SER A 184 -12.39 -3.79 -9.47
N ILE A 185 -12.61 -2.58 -10.01
CA ILE A 185 -13.80 -1.83 -9.65
C ILE A 185 -14.96 -2.75 -10.03
N ALA A 186 -15.77 -3.18 -9.06
CA ALA A 186 -16.98 -3.93 -9.37
C ALA A 186 -17.79 -3.09 -10.35
N THR A 187 -17.87 -3.51 -11.61
CA THR A 187 -18.78 -2.91 -12.56
C THR A 187 -20.17 -3.12 -11.97
N PRO A 188 -21.00 -2.07 -11.79
CA PRO A 188 -22.37 -2.27 -11.35
C PRO A 188 -23.00 -3.30 -12.27
N SER A 189 -23.54 -4.38 -11.71
CA SER A 189 -24.34 -5.33 -12.46
C SER A 189 -25.43 -4.54 -13.21
N GLN A 190 -25.43 -4.60 -14.54
CA GLN A 190 -26.58 -4.18 -15.32
C GLN A 190 -27.69 -5.21 -15.21
#